data_AF-A0A973JTF6-F1
#
_entry.id   AF-A0A973JTF6-F1
#
_cell.length_a   1.000
_cell.length_b   1.000
_cell.length_c   1.000
_cell.angle_alpha   90.00
_cell.angle_beta   90.00
_cell.angle_gamma   90.00
#
_symmetry.space_group_name_H-M   'P 1'
#
loop_
_entity.id
_entity.type
_entity.pdbx_description
1 polymer ?
#
loop_
_entity_poly.entity_id
_entity_poly.type
_entity_poly.pdbx_seq_one_letter_code
_entity_poly.pdbx_strand_id
1 'polypeptide(L)'
;ILCFTLFICLVTYLYPTFLLERKARNKIRSVRYHFPIYLRQIQVLLQNNTVVKSIELSLEYVPDVLKNDIQKLNERIKLDPTNMNHYVDCMKQYNLIEIQRSMKWLYRYQNFGYKDAYSQFNRMLVSTSKWLRQSRIENKKDSIQVYQWMGMLPLIGVTFVFISAMMSVVISLFERG
;
A
#
# COMPACT_ATOMS: atom_id res chain seq x y z
N ILE A 1 7.78 33.55 -24.62
CA ILE A 1 8.35 32.38 -25.31
C ILE A 1 9.54 31.80 -24.53
N LEU A 2 10.60 32.58 -24.25
CA LEU A 2 11.77 32.11 -23.48
C LEU A 2 11.46 31.59 -22.05
N CYS A 3 10.55 32.22 -21.31
CA CYS A 3 10.12 31.69 -20.00
C CYS A 3 9.37 30.36 -20.10
N PHE A 4 8.62 30.16 -21.20
CA PHE A 4 7.85 28.93 -21.41
C PHE A 4 8.78 27.77 -21.77
N THR A 5 9.82 28.01 -22.57
CA THR A 5 10.85 27.01 -22.89
C THR A 5 11.71 26.66 -21.68
N LEU A 6 12.05 27.64 -20.83
CA LEU A 6 12.75 27.40 -19.55
C LEU A 6 11.92 26.56 -18.58
N PHE A 7 10.63 26.87 -18.48
CA PHE A 7 9.69 26.11 -17.65
C PHE A 7 9.53 24.66 -18.14
N ILE A 8 9.40 24.45 -19.44
CA ILE A 8 9.33 23.10 -20.03
C ILE A 8 10.62 22.31 -19.77
N CYS A 9 11.79 22.90 -19.98
CA CYS A 9 13.08 22.23 -19.69
C CYS A 9 13.20 21.83 -18.22
N LEU A 10 12.82 22.72 -17.31
CA LEU A 10 12.84 22.46 -15.87
C LEU A 10 11.87 21.34 -15.48
N VAL A 11 10.67 21.34 -16.05
CA VAL A 11 9.69 20.27 -15.86
C VAL A 11 10.22 18.93 -16.39
N THR A 12 10.80 18.90 -17.59
CA THR A 12 11.36 17.66 -18.16
C THR A 12 12.52 17.10 -17.33
N TYR A 13 13.32 17.95 -16.69
CA TYR A 13 14.42 17.53 -15.83
C TYR A 13 13.97 17.01 -14.46
N LEU A 14 12.89 17.57 -13.89
CA LEU A 14 12.32 17.14 -12.60
C LEU A 14 11.36 15.95 -12.71
N TYR A 15 10.73 15.74 -13.85
CA TYR A 15 9.82 14.61 -14.10
C TYR A 15 10.43 13.22 -13.81
N PRO A 16 11.66 12.88 -14.25
CA PRO A 16 12.21 11.54 -14.06
C PRO A 16 12.45 11.20 -12.58
N THR A 17 12.96 12.14 -11.78
CA THR A 17 13.24 11.91 -10.35
C THR A 17 11.94 11.70 -9.58
N PHE A 18 10.91 12.49 -9.85
CA PHE A 18 9.62 12.38 -9.18
C PHE A 18 8.87 11.08 -9.52
N LEU A 19 8.99 10.59 -10.77
CA LEU A 19 8.37 9.33 -11.20
C LEU A 19 8.97 8.10 -10.53
N LEU A 20 10.30 8.03 -10.43
CA LEU A 20 11.01 6.91 -9.79
C LEU A 20 10.63 6.79 -8.31
N GLU A 21 10.65 7.93 -7.64
CA GLU A 21 10.21 8.11 -6.26
C GLU A 21 8.75 7.67 -6.05
N ARG A 22 7.85 8.04 -6.97
CA ARG A 22 6.45 7.56 -6.95
C ARG A 22 6.36 6.05 -7.14
N LYS A 23 7.09 5.47 -8.10
CA LYS A 23 7.10 4.02 -8.35
C LYS A 23 7.60 3.25 -7.11
N ALA A 24 8.67 3.72 -6.48
CA ALA A 24 9.21 3.13 -5.25
C ALA A 24 8.19 3.19 -4.11
N ARG A 25 7.57 4.35 -3.86
CA ARG A 25 6.50 4.50 -2.87
C ARG A 25 5.31 3.60 -3.15
N ASN A 26 4.89 3.51 -4.41
CA ASN A 26 3.78 2.65 -4.82
C ASN A 26 4.11 1.17 -4.60
N LYS A 27 5.35 0.75 -4.90
CA LYS A 27 5.82 -0.61 -4.61
C LYS A 27 5.81 -0.90 -3.11
N ILE A 28 6.35 -0.01 -2.27
CA ILE A 28 6.32 -0.15 -0.81
C ILE A 28 4.88 -0.23 -0.29
N ARG A 29 3.98 0.61 -0.80
CA ARG A 29 2.55 0.58 -0.45
C ARG A 29 1.91 -0.75 -0.83
N SER A 30 2.22 -1.26 -2.01
CA SER A 30 1.73 -2.54 -2.50
C SER A 30 2.26 -3.71 -1.66
N VAL A 31 3.55 -3.72 -1.33
CA VAL A 31 4.17 -4.70 -0.42
C VAL A 31 3.50 -4.68 0.96
N ARG A 32 3.38 -3.50 1.57
CA ARG A 32 2.71 -3.30 2.86
C ARG A 32 1.26 -3.82 2.85
N TYR A 33 0.60 -3.73 1.71
CA TYR A 33 -0.77 -4.19 1.54
C TYR A 33 -0.90 -5.71 1.36
N HIS A 34 -0.07 -6.31 0.49
CA HIS A 34 -0.16 -7.74 0.16
C HIS A 34 0.48 -8.63 1.22
N PHE A 35 1.49 -8.14 1.94
CA PHE A 35 2.25 -8.95 2.89
C PHE A 35 1.40 -9.55 4.03
N PRO A 36 0.53 -8.80 4.73
CA PRO A 36 -0.33 -9.38 5.77
C PRO A 36 -1.33 -10.41 5.22
N ILE A 37 -1.78 -10.24 3.98
CA ILE A 37 -2.68 -11.17 3.29
C ILE A 37 -1.96 -12.49 3.03
N TYR A 38 -0.74 -12.41 2.49
CA TYR A 38 0.12 -13.57 2.28
C TYR A 38 0.47 -14.28 3.59
N LEU A 39 0.81 -13.54 4.65
CA LEU A 39 1.09 -14.14 5.96
C LEU A 39 -0.09 -14.91 6.54
N ARG A 40 -1.34 -14.53 6.23
CA ARG A 40 -2.52 -15.31 6.62
C ARG A 40 -2.56 -16.67 5.93
N GLN A 41 -2.12 -16.76 4.68
CA GLN A 41 -2.00 -18.04 3.97
C GLN A 41 -0.92 -18.91 4.63
N ILE A 42 0.24 -18.31 4.96
CA ILE A 42 1.29 -18.99 5.71
C ILE A 42 0.75 -19.51 7.05
N GLN A 43 -0.01 -18.69 7.78
CA GLN A 43 -0.62 -19.12 9.04
C GLN A 43 -1.48 -20.38 8.90
N VAL A 44 -2.28 -20.48 7.83
CA VAL A 44 -3.10 -21.67 7.56
C VAL A 44 -2.22 -22.88 7.28
N LEU A 45 -1.18 -22.71 6.45
CA LEU A 45 -0.26 -23.79 6.10
C LEU A 45 0.52 -24.29 7.32
N LEU A 46 0.94 -23.38 8.22
CA LEU A 46 1.68 -23.70 9.43
C LEU A 46 0.91 -24.62 10.39
N GLN A 47 -0.42 -24.64 10.36
CA GLN A 47 -1.21 -25.52 11.22
C GLN A 47 -0.88 -27.00 11.03
N ASN A 48 -0.51 -27.38 9.81
CA ASN A 48 -0.25 -28.77 9.43
C ASN A 48 1.19 -28.99 8.89
N ASN A 49 2.02 -27.95 8.84
CA ASN A 49 3.33 -28.00 8.19
C ASN A 49 4.41 -27.21 8.95
N THR A 50 5.68 -27.51 8.64
CA THR A 50 6.84 -26.72 9.10
C THR A 50 6.91 -25.37 8.37
N VAL A 51 7.74 -24.44 8.85
CA VAL A 51 7.90 -23.12 8.20
C VAL A 51 8.45 -23.27 6.79
N VAL A 52 9.47 -24.11 6.63
CA VAL A 52 10.10 -24.39 5.33
C VAL A 52 9.06 -24.94 4.36
N LYS A 53 8.28 -25.95 4.78
CA LYS A 53 7.27 -26.56 3.91
C LYS A 53 6.11 -25.61 3.59
N SER A 54 5.69 -24.80 4.57
CA SER A 54 4.64 -23.80 4.37
C SER A 54 5.05 -22.72 3.37
N ILE A 55 6.29 -22.23 3.45
CA ILE A 55 6.83 -21.25 2.50
C ILE A 55 6.95 -21.87 1.11
N GLU A 56 7.44 -23.11 1.00
CA GLU A 56 7.50 -23.83 -0.28
C GLU A 56 6.11 -23.96 -0.94
N LEU A 57 5.11 -24.44 -0.20
CA LEU A 57 3.74 -24.59 -0.70
C LEU A 57 3.10 -23.25 -1.08
N SER A 58 3.44 -22.18 -0.36
CA SER A 58 2.88 -20.85 -0.63
C SER A 58 3.40 -20.18 -1.90
N LEU A 59 4.47 -20.69 -2.52
CA LEU A 59 5.06 -20.11 -3.74
C LEU A 59 4.09 -20.09 -4.93
N GLU A 60 3.13 -21.00 -4.98
CA GLU A 60 2.09 -21.05 -6.02
C GLU A 60 1.09 -19.89 -5.89
N TYR A 61 0.80 -19.45 -4.66
CA TYR A 61 -0.25 -18.47 -4.34
C TYR A 61 0.31 -17.09 -3.96
N VAL A 62 1.63 -16.92 -4.02
CA VAL A 62 2.28 -15.68 -3.61
C VAL A 62 1.95 -14.54 -4.59
N PRO A 63 1.57 -13.35 -4.11
CA PRO A 63 1.37 -12.19 -4.98
C PRO A 63 2.65 -11.84 -5.74
N ASP A 64 2.53 -11.45 -7.02
CA ASP A 64 3.68 -11.11 -7.89
C ASP A 64 4.61 -10.05 -7.27
N VAL A 65 4.03 -9.15 -6.49
CA VAL A 65 4.74 -8.07 -5.80
C VAL A 65 5.78 -8.61 -4.81
N LEU A 66 5.51 -9.76 -4.19
CA LEU A 66 6.32 -10.42 -3.16
C LEU A 66 7.10 -11.63 -3.70
N LYS A 67 6.72 -12.17 -4.86
CA LYS A 67 7.19 -13.45 -5.41
C LYS A 67 8.71 -13.61 -5.39
N ASN A 68 9.44 -12.64 -5.91
CA ASN A 68 10.92 -12.67 -5.96
C ASN A 68 11.53 -12.72 -4.55
N ASP A 69 11.04 -11.87 -3.63
CA ASP A 69 11.56 -11.80 -2.26
C ASP A 69 11.28 -13.10 -1.47
N ILE A 70 10.12 -13.72 -1.70
CA ILE A 70 9.73 -14.99 -1.06
C ILE A 70 10.45 -16.19 -1.68
N GLN A 71 10.68 -16.21 -2.99
CA GLN A 71 11.51 -17.25 -3.64
C GLN A 71 12.93 -17.26 -3.07
N LYS A 72 13.56 -16.09 -2.95
CA LYS A 72 14.87 -15.95 -2.31
C LYS A 72 14.86 -16.39 -0.85
N LEU A 73 13.80 -16.08 -0.11
CA LEU A 73 13.64 -16.57 1.26
C LEU A 73 13.58 -18.11 1.28
N ASN A 74 12.76 -18.73 0.42
CA ASN A 74 12.61 -20.18 0.33
C ASN A 74 13.95 -20.88 0.04
N GLU A 75 14.73 -20.37 -0.92
CA GLU A 75 16.06 -20.91 -1.22
C GLU A 75 16.99 -20.86 -0.01
N ARG A 76 17.03 -19.72 0.69
CA ARG A 76 17.89 -19.52 1.87
C ARG A 76 17.51 -20.42 3.05
N ILE A 77 16.22 -20.49 3.39
CA ILE A 77 15.76 -21.30 4.53
C ILE A 77 15.80 -22.81 4.25
N LYS A 78 15.78 -23.22 2.97
CA LYS A 78 15.99 -24.62 2.58
C LYS A 78 17.42 -25.09 2.85
N LEU A 79 18.40 -24.19 2.69
CA LEU A 79 19.80 -24.48 2.98
C LEU A 79 20.06 -24.55 4.48
N ASP A 80 19.60 -23.54 5.22
CA ASP A 80 19.75 -23.49 6.68
C ASP A 80 18.52 -22.86 7.34
N PRO A 81 17.59 -23.67 7.88
CA PRO A 81 16.38 -23.14 8.54
C PRO A 81 16.65 -22.52 9.91
N THR A 82 17.84 -22.73 10.50
CA THR A 82 18.21 -22.31 11.86
C THR A 82 18.93 -20.95 11.90
N ASN A 83 19.26 -20.39 10.74
CA ASN A 83 19.92 -19.10 10.65
C ASN A 83 18.89 -17.94 10.59
N MET A 84 18.87 -17.10 11.63
CA MET A 84 17.94 -15.97 11.75
C MET A 84 18.09 -14.94 10.63
N ASN A 85 19.30 -14.77 10.07
CA ASN A 85 19.56 -13.76 9.04
C ASN A 85 18.77 -14.05 7.75
N HIS A 86 18.53 -15.33 7.44
CA HIS A 86 17.73 -15.70 6.27
C HIS A 86 16.30 -15.16 6.34
N TYR A 87 15.72 -15.10 7.54
CA TYR A 87 14.39 -14.56 7.78
C TYR A 87 14.40 -13.02 7.83
N VAL A 88 15.31 -12.43 8.61
CA VAL A 88 15.35 -10.98 8.86
C VAL A 88 15.78 -10.18 7.62
N ASP A 89 16.66 -10.74 6.78
CA ASP A 89 17.05 -10.05 5.55
C ASP A 89 15.98 -10.11 4.44
N CYS A 90 14.93 -10.92 4.63
CA CYS A 90 13.80 -10.91 3.72
C CYS A 90 13.14 -9.52 3.71
N MET A 91 12.99 -8.94 2.52
CA MET A 91 12.28 -7.67 2.32
C MET A 91 12.84 -6.48 3.14
N LYS A 92 14.10 -6.57 3.60
CA LYS A 92 14.78 -5.52 4.38
C LYS A 92 14.86 -4.18 3.65
N GLN A 93 14.94 -4.21 2.31
CA GLN A 93 14.96 -3.04 1.43
C GLN A 93 13.73 -2.12 1.56
N TYR A 94 12.59 -2.63 2.03
CA TYR A 94 11.37 -1.83 2.20
C TYR A 94 11.28 -1.15 3.57
N ASN A 95 12.18 -1.48 4.50
CA ASN A 95 12.24 -0.94 5.87
C ASN A 95 10.89 -0.96 6.62
N LEU A 96 10.16 -2.08 6.51
CA LEU A 96 8.85 -2.28 7.14
C LEU A 96 9.00 -3.09 8.43
N ILE A 97 8.73 -2.46 9.58
CA ILE A 97 8.89 -3.04 10.91
C ILE A 97 8.00 -4.29 11.08
N GLU A 98 6.80 -4.26 10.51
CA GLU A 98 5.81 -5.34 10.58
C GLU A 98 6.32 -6.61 9.88
N ILE A 99 7.02 -6.45 8.75
CA ILE A 99 7.65 -7.56 8.03
C ILE A 99 8.75 -8.18 8.89
N GLN A 100 9.64 -7.34 9.42
CA GLN A 100 10.75 -7.77 10.25
C GLN A 100 10.29 -8.52 11.52
N ARG A 101 9.23 -8.02 12.17
CA ARG A 101 8.59 -8.70 13.30
C ARG A 101 8.02 -10.05 12.91
N SER A 102 7.33 -10.12 11.78
CA SER A 102 6.71 -11.37 11.30
C SER A 102 7.75 -12.43 10.96
N MET A 103 8.85 -12.03 10.33
CA MET A 103 9.96 -12.93 10.01
C MET A 103 10.65 -13.48 11.25
N LYS A 104 10.85 -12.64 12.28
CA LYS A 104 11.36 -13.10 13.59
C LYS A 104 10.43 -14.11 14.25
N TRP A 105 9.11 -13.95 14.09
CA TRP A 105 8.15 -14.94 14.59
C TRP A 105 8.22 -16.27 13.82
N LEU A 106 8.34 -16.24 12.50
CA LEU A 106 8.54 -17.45 11.70
C LEU A 106 9.82 -18.19 12.10
N TYR A 107 10.92 -17.47 12.30
CA TYR A 107 12.16 -18.03 12.83
C TYR A 107 11.97 -18.67 14.21
N ARG A 108 11.28 -17.97 15.12
CA ARG A 108 11.00 -18.50 16.47
C ARG A 108 10.14 -19.74 16.44
N TYR A 109 9.13 -19.74 15.59
CA TYR A 109 8.24 -20.88 15.38
C TYR A 109 9.02 -22.11 14.87
N GLN A 110 10.00 -21.91 13.97
CA GLN A 110 10.84 -22.99 13.47
C GLN A 110 11.78 -23.59 14.54
N ASN A 111 12.27 -22.79 15.49
CA ASN A 111 13.38 -23.20 16.38
C ASN A 111 13.02 -23.38 17.86
N PHE A 112 12.03 -22.65 18.40
CA PHE A 112 11.79 -22.56 19.86
C PHE A 112 10.40 -23.06 20.29
N GLY A 113 9.68 -23.75 19.40
CA GLY A 113 8.45 -24.46 19.74
C GLY A 113 7.15 -23.79 19.29
N TYR A 114 6.14 -24.64 19.08
CA TYR A 114 4.90 -24.34 18.37
C TYR A 114 3.92 -23.43 19.15
N LYS A 115 3.62 -23.73 20.42
CA LYS A 115 2.44 -23.13 21.10
C LYS A 115 2.53 -21.62 21.36
N ASP A 116 3.60 -21.14 21.99
CA ASP A 116 3.71 -19.73 22.37
C ASP A 116 4.02 -18.83 21.18
N ALA A 117 4.91 -19.29 20.28
CA ALA A 117 5.25 -18.55 19.08
C ALA A 117 4.05 -18.43 18.13
N TYR A 118 3.26 -19.49 17.97
CA TYR A 118 2.07 -19.48 17.11
C TYR A 118 0.98 -18.54 17.63
N SER A 119 0.70 -18.57 18.95
CA SER A 119 -0.29 -17.68 19.57
C SER A 119 0.06 -16.21 19.35
N GLN A 120 1.33 -15.84 19.56
CA GLN A 120 1.79 -14.46 19.39
C GLN A 120 1.85 -14.04 17.92
N PHE A 121 2.27 -14.95 17.03
CA PHE A 121 2.22 -14.72 15.58
C PHE A 121 0.78 -14.47 15.10
N ASN A 122 -0.18 -15.27 15.58
CA ASN A 122 -1.59 -15.10 15.25
C ASN A 122 -2.15 -13.76 15.77
N ARG A 123 -1.86 -13.40 17.04
CA ARG A 123 -2.27 -12.11 17.61
C ARG A 123 -1.75 -10.92 16.79
N MET A 124 -0.48 -10.97 16.37
CA MET A 124 0.13 -9.96 15.51
C MET A 124 -0.53 -9.91 14.12
N LEU A 125 -0.89 -11.06 13.54
CA LEU A 125 -1.59 -11.10 12.25
C LEU A 125 -2.99 -10.52 12.32
N VAL A 126 -3.75 -10.86 13.36
CA VAL A 126 -5.10 -10.33 13.59
C VAL A 126 -5.04 -8.81 13.72
N SER A 127 -4.13 -8.26 14.53
CA SER A 127 -4.00 -6.81 14.69
C SER A 127 -3.61 -6.12 13.37
N THR A 128 -2.64 -6.66 12.64
CA THR A 128 -2.20 -6.12 11.34
C THR A 128 -3.35 -6.13 10.32
N SER A 129 -4.16 -7.18 10.30
CA SER A 129 -5.29 -7.26 9.37
C SER A 129 -6.43 -6.29 9.71
N LYS A 130 -6.65 -5.98 11.00
CA LYS A 130 -7.61 -4.96 11.44
C LYS A 130 -7.19 -3.58 10.95
N TRP A 131 -5.91 -3.24 11.11
CA TRP A 131 -5.32 -2.01 10.58
C TRP A 131 -5.42 -1.91 9.06
N LEU A 132 -5.11 -3.00 8.35
CA LEU A 132 -5.21 -3.05 6.89
C LEU A 132 -6.66 -2.83 6.41
N ARG A 133 -7.63 -3.47 7.07
CA ARG A 133 -9.06 -3.29 6.78
C ARG A 133 -9.49 -1.86 7.03
N GLN A 134 -9.07 -1.27 8.14
CA GLN A 134 -9.34 0.11 8.50
C GLN A 134 -8.78 1.08 7.45
N SER A 135 -7.51 0.90 7.07
CA SER A 135 -6.88 1.71 6.02
C SER A 135 -7.61 1.57 4.67
N ARG A 136 -8.13 0.39 4.32
CA ARG A 136 -8.94 0.22 3.10
C ARG A 136 -10.24 1.03 3.17
N ILE A 137 -10.89 1.05 4.33
CA ILE A 137 -12.12 1.82 4.55
C ILE A 137 -11.84 3.32 4.43
N GLU A 138 -10.77 3.80 5.06
CA GLU A 138 -10.33 5.20 4.99
C GLU A 138 -10.00 5.62 3.56
N ASN A 139 -9.15 4.87 2.85
CA ASN A 139 -8.83 5.17 1.45
C ASN A 139 -10.07 5.15 0.53
N LYS A 140 -11.04 4.26 0.80
CA LYS A 140 -12.31 4.23 0.06
C LYS A 140 -13.15 5.47 0.39
N LYS A 141 -13.21 5.89 1.66
CA LYS A 141 -13.88 7.14 2.05
C LYS A 141 -13.23 8.36 1.41
N ASP A 142 -11.90 8.42 1.35
CA ASP A 142 -11.19 9.55 0.75
C ASP A 142 -11.44 9.64 -0.74
N SER A 143 -11.38 8.51 -1.47
CA SER A 143 -11.74 8.50 -2.89
C SER A 143 -13.18 8.93 -3.13
N ILE A 144 -14.13 8.47 -2.30
CA ILE A 144 -15.54 8.90 -2.37
C ILE A 144 -15.68 10.40 -2.08
N GLN A 145 -14.95 10.94 -1.10
CA GLN A 145 -14.96 12.37 -0.79
C GLN A 145 -14.48 13.21 -1.97
N VAL A 146 -13.43 12.79 -2.69
CA VAL A 146 -12.98 13.49 -3.90
C VAL A 146 -14.08 13.53 -4.96
N TYR A 147 -14.80 12.42 -5.18
CA TYR A 147 -15.95 12.41 -6.10
C TYR A 147 -17.09 13.34 -5.64
N GLN A 148 -17.36 13.41 -4.34
CA GLN A 148 -18.35 14.34 -3.78
C GLN A 148 -17.96 15.81 -4.01
N TRP A 149 -16.69 16.16 -3.79
CA TRP A 149 -16.17 17.50 -4.07
C TRP A 149 -16.23 17.85 -5.56
N MET A 150 -15.88 16.93 -6.45
CA MET A 150 -16.02 17.13 -7.89
C MET A 150 -17.49 17.34 -8.31
N GLY A 151 -18.43 16.69 -7.63
CA GLY A 151 -19.87 16.90 -7.83
C GLY A 151 -20.39 18.28 -7.42
N MET A 152 -19.62 19.06 -6.67
CA MET A 152 -19.98 20.44 -6.28
C MET A 152 -19.58 21.49 -7.33
N LEU A 153 -18.67 21.16 -8.26
CA LEU A 153 -18.24 22.08 -9.34
C LEU A 153 -19.38 22.61 -10.21
N PRO A 154 -20.34 21.77 -10.67
CA PRO A 154 -21.50 22.25 -11.42
C PRO A 154 -22.36 23.24 -10.64
N LEU A 155 -22.50 23.04 -9.32
CA LEU A 155 -23.31 23.91 -8.46
C LEU A 155 -22.72 25.32 -8.39
N ILE A 156 -21.39 25.43 -8.28
CA ILE A 156 -20.67 26.71 -8.33
C ILE A 156 -20.91 27.38 -9.69
N GLY A 157 -20.85 26.63 -10.79
CA GLY A 157 -21.17 27.14 -12.13
C GLY A 157 -22.59 27.71 -12.23
N VAL A 158 -23.59 26.98 -11.73
CA VAL A 158 -25.00 27.42 -11.72
C VAL A 158 -25.17 28.69 -10.90
N THR A 159 -24.52 28.80 -9.73
CA THR A 159 -24.60 30.03 -8.92
C THR A 159 -24.05 31.25 -9.65
N PHE A 160 -22.98 31.09 -10.43
CA PHE A 160 -22.39 32.18 -11.19
C PHE A 160 -23.30 32.67 -12.32
N VAL A 161 -23.94 31.74 -13.04
CA VAL A 161 -24.93 32.05 -14.09
C VAL A 161 -26.12 32.81 -13.51
N PHE A 162 -26.64 32.37 -12.36
CA PHE A 162 -27.77 33.04 -11.71
C PHE A 162 -27.44 34.49 -11.29
N ILE A 163 -26.25 34.71 -10.72
CA ILE A 163 -25.79 36.05 -10.35
C ILE A 163 -25.64 36.92 -11.60
N SER A 164 -25.05 36.40 -12.68
CA SER A 164 -24.91 37.12 -13.95
C SER A 164 -26.26 37.51 -14.56
N ALA A 165 -27.25 36.61 -14.51
CA ALA A 165 -28.60 36.88 -14.99
C ALA A 165 -29.29 37.97 -14.15
N MET A 166 -29.21 37.90 -12.83
CA MET A 166 -29.78 38.92 -11.92
C MET A 166 -29.13 40.29 -12.12
N MET A 167 -27.81 40.35 -12.28
CA MET A 167 -27.11 41.59 -12.59
C MET A 167 -27.56 42.19 -13.93
N SER A 168 -27.76 41.35 -14.96
CA SER A 168 -28.25 41.82 -16.27
C SER A 168 -29.66 42.41 -16.17
N VAL A 169 -30.54 41.79 -15.38
CA VAL A 169 -31.90 42.31 -15.14
C VAL A 169 -31.84 43.67 -14.44
N VAL A 170 -31.02 43.80 -13.40
CA VAL A 170 -30.84 45.08 -12.67
C VAL A 170 -30.36 46.19 -13.61
N ILE A 171 -29.32 45.93 -14.42
CA ILE A 171 -28.81 46.90 -15.39
C ILE A 171 -29.91 47.30 -16.39
N SER A 172 -30.67 46.34 -16.91
CA SER A 172 -31.75 46.63 -17.87
C SER A 172 -32.91 47.44 -17.29
N LEU A 173 -33.16 47.33 -15.98
CA LEU A 173 -34.16 48.14 -15.28
C LEU A 173 -33.67 49.57 -15.07
N PHE A 174 -32.38 49.74 -14.75
CA PHE A 174 -31.75 51.06 -14.65
C PHE A 174 -31.62 51.79 -15.99
N GLU A 175 -31.48 51.07 -17.11
CA GLU A 175 -31.45 51.68 -18.45
C GLU A 175 -32.84 52.10 -18.96
N ARG A 176 -33.92 51.59 -18.36
CA ARG A 176 -35.31 51.81 -18.81
C ARG A 176 -36.10 52.81 -17.95
N GLY A 177 -35.56 53.26 -16.82
CA GLY A 177 -36.12 54.30 -15.95
C GLY A 177 -35.36 55.60 -16.07
#